data_AF-A0A962XK16-F1
#
_entry.id   AF-A0A962XK16-F1
#
_cell.length_a   1.000
_cell.length_b   1.000
_cell.length_c   1.000
_cell.angle_alpha   90.00
_cell.angle_beta   90.00
_cell.angle_gamma   90.00
#
_symmetry.space_group_name_H-M   'P 1'
#
loop_
_entity.id
_entity.type
_entity.pdbx_description
1 polymer ?
#
loop_
_entity_poly.entity_id
_entity_poly.type
_entity_poly.pdbx_seq_one_letter_code
_entity_poly.pdbx_strand_id
1 'polypeptide(L)'
;MSQRLLTTLRVIVLLPSYLLVLLIRVIKWLIAPPILVIQLLIGVPLALLRVRQPTQPHFILLTEAELPDAPWIALTDGAEALAADGFVHQGDFRCDKLIQNAVLWLRLLVQHEQGIGAIIAYVEFKIGGPPCRQFTEFSTEFDDGRVLTTNNLNLPYSLPPPSYLARIQLKDVWDSRALYVVHRELVASLPQTVNHAKLAQAAHGSASLLIDNYVREMQALIQQGWVQEMTGQGMVRARFWGAVAGIWRQAWPLASLYLRAADRHSRQLLAEHGIDTAEFTGGAISIVVDRQPMPIEADAITTVSAGHEYAQPLALRTDPGAVLESITVELDRDTDGAVAPCEFRYSFRSCKHQPERRIRRLCSFDILLDPDTRSLAVTAMERESEQATDESEWESMLENSSLQPPLRLGPWLHDLDTIIPIALKALNARASTHHIEADSASLHIDEDGTLRWQVVAWMEDEMPLHVIINARTGLVIES
;
A
#
# COMPACT_ATOMS: atom_id res chain seq x y z
N MET A 1 14.66 24.76 -34.78
CA MET A 1 13.23 24.66 -35.16
C MET A 1 12.47 25.81 -34.50
N SER A 2 11.70 26.62 -35.24
CA SER A 2 11.20 27.90 -34.71
C SER A 2 10.11 27.72 -33.66
N GLN A 3 10.21 28.44 -32.54
CA GLN A 3 9.23 28.45 -31.44
C GLN A 3 7.79 28.60 -31.93
N ARG A 4 7.57 29.32 -33.03
CA ARG A 4 6.26 29.51 -33.64
C ARG A 4 5.62 28.19 -34.08
N LEU A 5 6.40 27.29 -34.69
CA LEU A 5 5.96 25.97 -35.17
C LEU A 5 5.55 25.04 -34.01
N LEU A 6 6.29 25.10 -32.89
CA LEU A 6 5.96 24.38 -31.66
C LEU A 6 4.67 24.91 -31.00
N THR A 7 4.45 26.23 -30.96
CA THR A 7 3.19 26.81 -30.48
C THR A 7 2.00 26.46 -31.36
N THR A 8 2.12 26.49 -32.69
CA THR A 8 1.02 26.06 -33.57
C THR A 8 0.72 24.58 -33.43
N LEU A 9 1.73 23.72 -33.32
CA LEU A 9 1.53 22.28 -33.11
C LEU A 9 0.84 22.02 -31.76
N ARG A 10 1.24 22.74 -30.70
CA ARG A 10 0.64 22.68 -29.37
C ARG A 10 -0.83 23.14 -29.38
N VAL A 11 -1.17 24.17 -30.15
CA VAL A 11 -2.57 24.63 -30.31
C VAL A 11 -3.39 23.63 -31.13
N ILE A 12 -2.85 23.11 -32.24
CA ILE A 12 -3.54 22.14 -33.11
C ILE A 12 -3.80 20.82 -32.38
N VAL A 13 -2.91 20.39 -31.49
CA VAL A 13 -3.08 19.15 -30.71
C VAL A 13 -3.92 19.38 -29.46
N LEU A 14 -3.63 20.42 -28.66
CA LEU A 14 -4.31 20.61 -27.38
C LEU A 14 -5.73 21.15 -27.52
N LEU A 15 -6.02 21.99 -28.52
CA LEU A 15 -7.33 22.64 -28.64
C LEU A 15 -8.46 21.64 -28.95
N PRO A 16 -8.30 20.67 -29.88
CA PRO A 16 -9.26 19.57 -30.04
C PRO A 16 -9.38 18.72 -28.79
N SER A 17 -8.28 18.43 -28.09
CA SER A 17 -8.31 17.69 -26.82
C SER A 17 -9.09 18.42 -25.73
N TYR A 18 -8.88 19.73 -25.58
CA TYR A 18 -9.64 20.56 -24.64
C TYR A 18 -11.12 20.66 -25.02
N LEU A 19 -11.42 20.83 -26.31
CA LEU A 19 -12.79 20.89 -26.81
C LEU A 19 -13.51 19.55 -26.60
N LEU A 20 -12.82 18.42 -26.82
CA LEU A 20 -13.32 17.09 -26.53
C LEU A 20 -13.57 16.90 -25.03
N VAL A 21 -12.63 17.31 -24.16
CA VAL A 21 -12.81 17.24 -22.71
C VAL A 21 -13.98 18.10 -22.25
N LEU A 22 -14.14 19.31 -22.78
CA LEU A 22 -15.27 20.19 -22.50
C LEU A 22 -16.58 19.58 -22.99
N LEU A 23 -16.63 19.03 -24.20
CA LEU A 23 -17.79 18.35 -24.75
C LEU A 23 -18.19 17.16 -23.87
N ILE A 24 -17.25 16.31 -23.48
CA ILE A 24 -17.48 15.17 -22.57
C ILE A 24 -18.00 15.67 -21.21
N ARG A 25 -17.44 16.75 -20.68
CA ARG A 25 -17.93 17.36 -19.43
C ARG A 25 -19.36 17.86 -19.58
N VAL A 26 -19.68 18.59 -20.65
CA VAL A 26 -21.03 19.10 -20.93
C VAL A 26 -22.04 17.96 -21.07
N ILE A 27 -21.68 16.90 -21.83
CA ILE A 27 -22.52 15.70 -21.96
C ILE A 27 -22.75 15.06 -20.58
N LYS A 28 -21.70 14.87 -19.78
CA LYS A 28 -21.84 14.35 -18.41
C LYS A 28 -22.74 15.23 -17.54
N TRP A 29 -22.62 16.54 -17.66
CA TRP A 29 -23.45 17.50 -16.91
C TRP A 29 -24.91 17.51 -17.34
N LEU A 30 -25.21 17.28 -18.61
CA LEU A 30 -26.59 17.16 -19.12
C LEU A 30 -27.22 15.82 -18.70
N ILE A 31 -26.45 14.75 -18.72
CA ILE A 31 -26.92 13.38 -18.43
C ILE A 31 -26.98 13.10 -16.92
N ALA A 32 -26.11 13.71 -16.12
CA ALA A 32 -26.03 13.43 -14.68
C ALA A 32 -27.32 13.73 -13.90
N PRO A 33 -27.98 14.90 -14.03
CA PRO A 33 -29.22 15.18 -13.31
C PRO A 33 -30.35 14.19 -13.58
N PRO A 34 -30.73 13.85 -14.84
CA PRO A 34 -31.80 12.88 -15.07
C PRO A 34 -31.42 11.48 -14.60
N ILE A 35 -30.17 11.05 -14.78
CA ILE A 35 -29.72 9.74 -14.27
C ILE A 35 -29.74 9.70 -12.74
N LEU A 36 -29.36 10.79 -12.06
CA LEU A 36 -29.44 10.89 -10.61
C LEU A 36 -30.90 10.81 -10.11
N VAL A 37 -31.83 11.51 -10.77
CA VAL A 37 -33.26 11.42 -10.45
C VAL A 37 -33.78 10.00 -10.62
N ILE A 38 -33.44 9.33 -11.72
CA ILE A 38 -33.81 7.92 -11.96
C ILE A 38 -33.25 7.02 -10.85
N GLN A 39 -31.98 7.18 -10.48
CA GLN A 39 -31.37 6.43 -9.38
C GLN A 39 -32.06 6.67 -8.04
N LEU A 40 -32.53 7.88 -7.76
CA LEU A 40 -33.28 8.16 -6.52
C LEU A 40 -34.68 7.57 -6.56
N LEU A 41 -35.40 7.73 -7.68
CA LEU A 41 -36.76 7.22 -7.86
C LEU A 41 -36.82 5.69 -7.78
N ILE A 42 -35.77 4.99 -8.23
CA ILE A 42 -35.69 3.53 -8.17
C ILE A 42 -35.00 3.08 -6.87
N GLY A 43 -33.87 3.68 -6.55
CA GLY A 43 -32.99 3.29 -5.46
C GLY A 43 -33.60 3.51 -4.08
N VAL A 44 -34.31 4.63 -3.85
CA VAL A 44 -34.90 4.91 -2.52
C VAL A 44 -36.02 3.92 -2.20
N PRO A 45 -37.02 3.66 -3.08
CA PRO A 45 -38.00 2.60 -2.83
C PRO A 45 -37.37 1.22 -2.66
N LEU A 46 -36.39 0.87 -3.49
CA LEU A 46 -35.68 -0.42 -3.36
C LEU A 46 -34.96 -0.53 -2.03
N ALA A 47 -34.26 0.52 -1.58
CA ALA A 47 -33.58 0.55 -0.30
C ALA A 47 -34.56 0.35 0.87
N LEU A 48 -35.69 1.05 0.85
CA LEU A 48 -36.73 0.93 1.89
C LEU A 48 -37.39 -0.45 1.93
N LEU A 49 -37.53 -1.11 0.77
CA LEU A 49 -38.19 -2.41 0.67
C LEU A 49 -37.25 -3.59 0.91
N ARG A 50 -36.01 -3.51 0.41
CA ARG A 50 -35.10 -4.65 0.28
C ARG A 50 -33.84 -4.58 1.15
N VAL A 51 -33.34 -3.39 1.49
CA VAL A 51 -32.11 -3.28 2.27
C VAL A 51 -32.46 -3.48 3.74
N ARG A 52 -32.01 -4.63 4.26
CA ARG A 52 -32.12 -5.00 5.67
C ARG A 52 -30.75 -5.44 6.14
N GLN A 53 -30.39 -5.03 7.34
CA GLN A 53 -29.16 -5.47 7.99
C GLN A 53 -29.52 -6.10 9.33
N PRO A 54 -28.77 -7.10 9.80
CA PRO A 54 -29.04 -7.70 11.11
C PRO A 54 -28.80 -6.67 12.22
N THR A 55 -29.56 -6.71 13.31
CA THR A 55 -29.23 -5.93 14.52
C THR A 55 -27.96 -6.43 15.18
N GLN A 56 -27.73 -7.75 15.11
CA GLN A 56 -26.53 -8.41 15.58
C GLN A 56 -25.96 -9.29 14.45
N PRO A 57 -24.75 -9.01 13.96
CA PRO A 57 -24.15 -9.76 12.88
C PRO A 57 -23.71 -11.14 13.37
N HIS A 58 -23.77 -12.10 12.47
CA HIS A 58 -23.26 -13.45 12.72
C HIS A 58 -21.94 -13.61 11.99
N PHE A 59 -20.85 -13.50 12.73
CA PHE A 59 -19.51 -13.80 12.24
C PHE A 59 -19.19 -15.26 12.54
N ILE A 60 -18.99 -16.04 11.48
CA ILE A 60 -18.58 -17.44 11.57
C ILE A 60 -17.06 -17.44 11.62
N LEU A 61 -16.47 -17.94 12.72
CA LEU A 61 -15.03 -18.13 12.82
C LEU A 61 -14.60 -19.23 11.85
N LEU A 62 -13.51 -19.00 11.14
CA LEU A 62 -12.94 -19.91 10.15
C LEU A 62 -11.54 -20.34 10.56
N THR A 63 -11.18 -21.52 10.10
CA THR A 63 -9.80 -21.95 9.94
C THR A 63 -9.26 -21.49 8.59
N GLU A 64 -7.95 -21.39 8.47
CA GLU A 64 -7.30 -20.96 7.24
C GLU A 64 -7.67 -21.83 6.03
N ALA A 65 -7.84 -23.14 6.22
CA ALA A 65 -8.22 -24.09 5.17
C ALA A 65 -9.65 -23.86 4.62
N GLU A 66 -10.52 -23.18 5.38
CA GLU A 66 -11.89 -22.88 4.96
C GLU A 66 -11.98 -21.60 4.11
N LEU A 67 -10.90 -20.81 4.04
CA LEU A 67 -10.84 -19.62 3.20
C LEU A 67 -10.70 -20.01 1.72
N PRO A 68 -11.54 -19.47 0.82
CA PRO A 68 -11.30 -19.55 -0.61
C PRO A 68 -10.01 -18.82 -1.00
N ASP A 69 -9.42 -19.17 -2.13
CA ASP A 69 -8.08 -18.70 -2.52
C ASP A 69 -7.97 -17.17 -2.65
N ALA A 70 -8.92 -16.50 -3.32
CA ALA A 70 -8.88 -15.05 -3.49
C ALA A 70 -8.99 -14.26 -2.16
N PRO A 71 -9.97 -14.55 -1.27
CA PRO A 71 -9.96 -14.04 0.10
C PRO A 71 -8.68 -14.39 0.87
N TRP A 72 -8.17 -15.62 0.74
CA TRP A 72 -6.96 -16.05 1.43
C TRP A 72 -5.74 -15.20 1.03
N ILE A 73 -5.55 -14.93 -0.26
CA ILE A 73 -4.48 -14.05 -0.78
C ILE A 73 -4.64 -12.66 -0.18
N ALA A 74 -5.79 -12.02 -0.37
CA ALA A 74 -6.04 -10.64 0.05
C ALA A 74 -5.87 -10.43 1.57
N LEU A 75 -6.39 -11.36 2.38
CA LEU A 75 -6.28 -11.30 3.84
C LEU A 75 -4.86 -11.59 4.33
N THR A 76 -4.12 -12.45 3.62
CA THR A 76 -2.73 -12.80 3.98
C THR A 76 -1.76 -11.68 3.60
N ASP A 77 -1.92 -11.06 2.44
CA ASP A 77 -1.12 -9.91 2.01
C ASP A 77 -1.21 -8.76 3.01
N GLY A 78 -2.43 -8.40 3.43
CA GLY A 78 -2.63 -7.35 4.43
C GLY A 78 -2.08 -7.71 5.81
N ALA A 79 -2.11 -8.99 6.19
CA ALA A 79 -1.66 -9.43 7.52
C ALA A 79 -0.15 -9.50 7.62
N GLU A 80 0.51 -10.04 6.59
CA GLU A 80 1.97 -10.06 6.52
C GLU A 80 2.55 -8.65 6.43
N ALA A 81 1.86 -7.71 5.77
CA ALA A 81 2.26 -6.30 5.75
C ALA A 81 2.35 -5.67 7.16
N LEU A 82 1.58 -6.18 8.12
CA LEU A 82 1.49 -5.63 9.47
C LEU A 82 2.26 -6.46 10.52
N ALA A 83 2.78 -7.62 10.13
CA ALA A 83 3.45 -8.54 11.05
C ALA A 83 4.70 -7.91 11.69
N ALA A 84 5.48 -7.17 10.90
CA ALA A 84 6.70 -6.50 11.37
C ALA A 84 6.43 -5.42 12.45
N ASP A 85 5.20 -4.87 12.50
CA ASP A 85 4.79 -3.86 13.47
C ASP A 85 4.10 -4.46 14.71
N GLY A 86 4.20 -5.78 14.89
CA GLY A 86 3.74 -6.50 16.08
C GLY A 86 2.23 -6.78 16.11
N PHE A 87 1.55 -6.70 14.97
CA PHE A 87 0.16 -7.13 14.88
C PHE A 87 0.04 -8.65 15.03
N VAL A 88 -0.86 -9.08 15.91
CA VAL A 88 -1.14 -10.49 16.18
C VAL A 88 -2.49 -10.87 15.59
N HIS A 89 -2.53 -11.99 14.87
CA HIS A 89 -3.76 -12.57 14.33
C HIS A 89 -4.71 -13.05 15.43
N GLN A 90 -5.97 -12.63 15.36
CA GLN A 90 -7.02 -12.96 16.34
C GLN A 90 -8.11 -13.89 15.78
N GLY A 91 -8.19 -14.03 14.46
CA GLY A 91 -9.16 -14.91 13.80
C GLY A 91 -9.58 -14.44 12.42
N ASP A 92 -10.07 -15.40 11.64
CA ASP A 92 -10.66 -15.20 10.32
C ASP A 92 -12.17 -15.41 10.41
N PHE A 93 -12.95 -14.57 9.75
CA PHE A 93 -14.40 -14.55 9.87
C PHE A 93 -15.10 -14.46 8.54
N ARG A 94 -16.24 -15.15 8.43
CA ARG A 94 -17.22 -15.02 7.35
C ARG A 94 -18.48 -14.35 7.85
N CYS A 95 -19.06 -13.45 7.07
CA CYS A 95 -20.40 -12.93 7.28
C CYS A 95 -21.19 -12.83 5.97
N ASP A 96 -22.25 -13.63 5.83
CA ASP A 96 -23.10 -13.67 4.62
C ASP A 96 -24.28 -12.68 4.66
N LYS A 97 -24.60 -12.12 5.84
CA LYS A 97 -25.83 -11.35 6.07
C LYS A 97 -25.61 -9.86 6.26
N LEU A 98 -24.36 -9.41 6.41
CA LEU A 98 -24.05 -8.00 6.67
C LEU A 98 -24.29 -7.12 5.44
N ILE A 99 -23.91 -7.63 4.27
CA ILE A 99 -24.00 -6.94 2.98
C ILE A 99 -24.95 -7.74 2.08
N GLN A 100 -25.99 -7.09 1.58
CA GLN A 100 -26.95 -7.75 0.71
C GLN A 100 -26.28 -8.22 -0.57
N ASN A 101 -26.47 -9.50 -0.91
CA ASN A 101 -25.89 -10.15 -2.08
C ASN A 101 -24.35 -10.16 -2.11
N ALA A 102 -23.69 -10.11 -0.96
CA ALA A 102 -22.25 -10.28 -0.85
C ALA A 102 -21.89 -11.18 0.33
N VAL A 103 -20.69 -11.76 0.25
CA VAL A 103 -20.04 -12.44 1.36
C VAL A 103 -18.88 -11.55 1.81
N LEU A 104 -18.82 -11.30 3.12
CA LEU A 104 -17.72 -10.58 3.75
C LEU A 104 -16.78 -11.58 4.40
N TRP A 105 -15.51 -11.54 4.01
CA TRP A 105 -14.42 -12.26 4.65
C TRP A 105 -13.55 -11.24 5.38
N LEU A 106 -13.25 -11.49 6.65
CA LEU A 106 -12.47 -10.61 7.50
C LEU A 106 -11.32 -11.35 8.14
N ARG A 107 -10.19 -10.68 8.30
CA ARG A 107 -9.11 -11.07 9.20
C ARG A 107 -8.94 -9.98 10.25
N LEU A 108 -9.06 -10.35 11.52
CA LEU A 108 -8.87 -9.45 12.65
C LEU A 108 -7.44 -9.57 13.17
N LEU A 109 -6.76 -8.43 13.28
CA LEU A 109 -5.43 -8.31 13.87
C LEU A 109 -5.46 -7.27 14.98
N VAL A 110 -4.58 -7.42 15.97
CA VAL A 110 -4.48 -6.49 17.10
C VAL A 110 -3.03 -6.21 17.41
N GLN A 111 -2.69 -4.93 17.59
CA GLN A 111 -1.46 -4.49 18.23
C GLN A 111 -1.79 -3.99 19.65
N HIS A 112 -1.52 -4.86 20.63
CA HIS A 112 -1.84 -4.68 22.04
C HIS A 112 -1.14 -3.48 22.67
N GLU A 113 0.15 -3.28 22.36
CA GLU A 113 0.96 -2.21 22.99
C GLU A 113 0.45 -0.82 22.65
N GLN A 114 -0.07 -0.63 21.44
CA GLN A 114 -0.59 0.64 20.97
C GLN A 114 -2.12 0.75 21.08
N GLY A 115 -2.80 -0.35 21.44
CA GLY A 115 -4.26 -0.36 21.52
C GLY A 115 -4.95 -0.16 20.16
N ILE A 116 -4.37 -0.72 19.10
CA ILE A 116 -4.88 -0.59 17.73
C ILE A 116 -5.45 -1.93 17.25
N GLY A 117 -6.71 -1.93 16.80
CA GLY A 117 -7.32 -3.05 16.09
C GLY A 117 -7.28 -2.81 14.59
N ALA A 118 -6.94 -3.84 13.81
CA ALA A 118 -6.97 -3.79 12.34
C ALA A 118 -7.90 -4.87 11.77
N ILE A 119 -8.71 -4.49 10.80
CA ILE A 119 -9.57 -5.37 10.04
C ILE A 119 -9.12 -5.32 8.59
N ILE A 120 -8.72 -6.48 8.05
CA ILE A 120 -8.52 -6.65 6.61
C ILE A 120 -9.78 -7.31 6.09
N ALA A 121 -10.41 -6.71 5.07
CA ALA A 121 -11.70 -7.12 4.58
C ALA A 121 -11.63 -7.44 3.09
N TYR A 122 -12.28 -8.54 2.70
CA TYR A 122 -12.54 -8.90 1.31
C TYR A 122 -14.05 -9.10 1.12
N VAL A 123 -14.64 -8.32 0.21
CA VAL A 123 -16.06 -8.34 -0.11
C VAL A 123 -16.25 -8.96 -1.49
N GLU A 124 -16.94 -10.09 -1.51
CA GLU A 124 -17.28 -10.80 -2.74
C GLU A 124 -18.77 -10.65 -3.04
N PHE A 125 -19.10 -9.98 -4.15
CA PHE A 125 -20.49 -9.86 -4.60
C PHE A 125 -20.90 -11.09 -5.41
N LYS A 126 -22.15 -11.53 -5.24
CA LYS A 126 -22.72 -12.61 -6.06
C LYS A 126 -22.75 -12.24 -7.55
N ILE A 127 -22.73 -13.25 -8.41
CA ILE A 127 -22.65 -13.16 -9.89
C ILE A 127 -23.50 -12.01 -10.45
N GLY A 128 -22.88 -11.18 -11.30
CA GLY A 128 -23.50 -9.98 -11.88
C GLY A 128 -23.42 -8.73 -10.99
N GLY A 129 -22.79 -8.83 -9.83
CA GLY A 129 -22.50 -7.72 -8.94
C GLY A 129 -21.27 -6.89 -9.32
N PRO A 130 -20.96 -5.83 -8.56
CA PRO A 130 -19.72 -5.06 -8.69
C PRO A 130 -18.46 -5.94 -8.54
N PRO A 131 -17.29 -5.49 -9.02
CA PRO A 131 -16.02 -6.16 -8.73
C PRO A 131 -15.81 -6.32 -7.22
N CYS A 132 -15.06 -7.36 -6.85
CA CYS A 132 -14.67 -7.60 -5.47
C CYS A 132 -13.96 -6.37 -4.90
N ARG A 133 -14.04 -6.22 -3.58
CA ARG A 133 -13.47 -5.06 -2.88
C ARG A 133 -12.61 -5.54 -1.74
N GLN A 134 -11.42 -4.98 -1.66
CA GLN A 134 -10.52 -5.15 -0.53
C GLN A 134 -10.33 -3.80 0.13
N PHE A 135 -10.25 -3.81 1.46
CA PHE A 135 -9.83 -2.65 2.22
C PHE A 135 -9.27 -3.09 3.57
N THR A 136 -8.46 -2.21 4.16
CA THR A 136 -7.95 -2.32 5.52
C THR A 136 -8.53 -1.17 6.33
N GLU A 137 -8.96 -1.45 7.55
CA GLU A 137 -9.45 -0.47 8.51
C GLU A 137 -8.71 -0.62 9.83
N PHE A 138 -8.10 0.46 10.30
CA PHE A 138 -7.54 0.58 11.64
C PHE A 138 -8.52 1.29 12.54
N SER A 139 -8.58 0.88 13.80
CA SER A 139 -9.46 1.45 14.81
C SER A 139 -8.72 1.59 16.15
N THR A 140 -8.86 2.77 16.75
CA THR A 140 -8.38 3.07 18.10
C THR A 140 -9.52 3.69 18.91
N GLU A 141 -9.79 3.14 20.08
CA GLU A 141 -10.76 3.69 21.04
C GLU A 141 -10.02 4.45 22.14
N PHE A 142 -10.53 5.62 22.52
CA PHE A 142 -9.98 6.45 23.59
C PHE A 142 -10.76 6.25 24.89
N ASP A 143 -10.18 6.68 26.02
CA ASP A 143 -10.80 6.53 27.36
C ASP A 143 -12.15 7.24 27.52
N ASP A 144 -12.39 8.29 26.71
CA ASP A 144 -13.67 9.00 26.67
C ASP A 144 -14.73 8.31 25.78
N GLY A 145 -14.41 7.13 25.24
CA GLY A 145 -15.26 6.34 24.37
C GLY A 145 -15.33 6.84 22.93
N ARG A 146 -14.60 7.90 22.54
CA ARG A 146 -14.48 8.25 21.12
C ARG A 146 -13.63 7.21 20.39
N VAL A 147 -13.90 7.04 19.11
CA VAL A 147 -13.20 6.09 18.25
C VAL A 147 -12.69 6.83 17.03
N LEU A 148 -11.41 6.63 16.72
CA LEU A 148 -10.82 7.03 15.45
C LEU A 148 -10.65 5.80 14.58
N THR A 149 -11.14 5.88 13.34
CA THR A 149 -10.89 4.85 12.33
C THR A 149 -10.22 5.43 11.10
N THR A 150 -9.22 4.74 10.57
CA THR A 150 -8.55 5.08 9.32
C THR A 150 -8.67 3.91 8.34
N ASN A 151 -9.19 4.13 7.14
CA ASN A 151 -9.35 3.08 6.13
C ASN A 151 -9.07 3.54 4.70
N ASN A 152 -8.84 2.57 3.82
CA ASN A 152 -8.66 2.78 2.38
C ASN A 152 -9.85 2.29 1.55
N LEU A 153 -11.05 2.22 2.13
CA LEU A 153 -12.25 1.78 1.43
C LEU A 153 -12.51 2.69 0.21
N ASN A 154 -12.51 2.12 -0.99
CA ASN A 154 -12.73 2.87 -2.22
C ASN A 154 -14.22 3.14 -2.51
N LEU A 155 -15.02 3.47 -1.50
CA LEU A 155 -16.42 3.88 -1.62
C LEU A 155 -16.89 4.80 -0.50
N PRO A 156 -17.80 5.74 -0.81
CA PRO A 156 -18.41 6.54 0.23
C PRO A 156 -19.31 5.69 1.13
N TYR A 157 -19.21 5.91 2.43
CA TYR A 157 -20.16 5.38 3.41
C TYR A 157 -21.59 5.89 3.09
N SER A 158 -22.56 4.97 3.10
CA SER A 158 -23.97 5.30 2.84
C SER A 158 -24.52 6.27 3.88
N LEU A 159 -24.20 6.04 5.15
CA LEU A 159 -24.71 6.82 6.27
C LEU A 159 -23.57 7.64 6.91
N PRO A 160 -23.89 8.79 7.54
CA PRO A 160 -22.89 9.56 8.26
C PRO A 160 -22.35 8.78 9.45
N PRO A 161 -21.09 9.02 9.86
CA PRO A 161 -20.56 8.40 11.07
C PRO A 161 -21.33 8.88 12.31
N PRO A 162 -21.53 8.02 13.32
CA PRO A 162 -21.99 8.43 14.63
C PRO A 162 -21.10 9.51 15.26
N SER A 163 -21.63 10.28 16.22
CA SER A 163 -20.90 11.40 16.84
C SER A 163 -19.66 11.00 17.65
N TYR A 164 -19.59 9.75 18.11
CA TYR A 164 -18.42 9.22 18.81
C TYR A 164 -17.31 8.76 17.84
N LEU A 165 -17.60 8.65 16.54
CA LEU A 165 -16.73 8.01 15.55
C LEU A 165 -16.19 9.04 14.56
N ALA A 166 -14.88 9.24 14.56
CA ALA A 166 -14.17 9.98 13.53
C ALA A 166 -13.64 9.00 12.48
N ARG A 167 -13.91 9.27 11.20
CA ARG A 167 -13.46 8.43 10.08
C ARG A 167 -12.53 9.21 9.16
N ILE A 168 -11.34 8.65 8.94
CA ILE A 168 -10.35 9.09 7.97
C ILE A 168 -10.36 8.10 6.82
N GLN A 169 -10.68 8.58 5.62
CA GLN A 169 -10.84 7.73 4.44
C GLN A 169 -9.82 8.14 3.38
N LEU A 170 -8.85 7.28 3.13
CA LEU A 170 -7.70 7.51 2.25
C LEU A 170 -7.63 6.42 1.17
N LYS A 171 -8.49 6.52 0.15
CA LYS A 171 -8.62 5.49 -0.89
C LYS A 171 -7.35 5.25 -1.72
N ASP A 172 -6.43 6.23 -1.72
CA ASP A 172 -5.21 6.19 -2.54
C ASP A 172 -4.01 5.62 -1.77
N VAL A 173 -4.14 5.43 -0.44
CA VAL A 173 -3.16 4.74 0.40
C VAL A 173 -3.50 3.25 0.40
N TRP A 174 -2.98 2.55 -0.60
CA TRP A 174 -3.34 1.16 -0.87
C TRP A 174 -2.61 0.16 0.04
N ASP A 175 -1.37 0.45 0.44
CA ASP A 175 -0.57 -0.44 1.29
C ASP A 175 -1.07 -0.39 2.75
N SER A 176 -1.22 -1.56 3.36
CA SER A 176 -1.77 -1.67 4.71
C SER A 176 -0.81 -1.12 5.78
N ARG A 177 0.50 -1.26 5.57
CA ARG A 177 1.53 -0.77 6.49
C ARG A 177 1.65 0.75 6.42
N ALA A 178 1.60 1.33 5.22
CA ALA A 178 1.54 2.78 5.02
C ALA A 178 0.31 3.39 5.70
N LEU A 179 -0.87 2.76 5.53
CA LEU A 179 -2.10 3.20 6.19
C LEU A 179 -2.02 3.09 7.73
N TYR A 180 -1.33 2.07 8.24
CA TYR A 180 -1.03 1.93 9.67
C TYR A 180 -0.13 3.07 10.18
N VAL A 181 0.93 3.43 9.45
CA VAL A 181 1.80 4.56 9.83
C VAL A 181 0.99 5.84 9.98
N VAL A 182 0.15 6.16 8.99
CA VAL A 182 -0.75 7.33 9.05
C VAL A 182 -1.69 7.27 10.25
N HIS A 183 -2.27 6.10 10.54
CA HIS A 183 -3.15 5.93 11.70
C HIS A 183 -2.39 6.13 13.03
N ARG A 184 -1.23 5.50 13.17
CA ARG A 184 -0.36 5.58 14.37
C ARG A 184 0.08 7.01 14.64
N GLU A 185 0.55 7.72 13.62
CA GLU A 185 0.98 9.11 13.73
C GLU A 185 -0.19 10.04 14.10
N LEU A 186 -1.36 9.84 13.49
CA LEU A 186 -2.53 10.62 13.83
C LEU A 186 -2.95 10.36 15.29
N VAL A 187 -3.00 9.10 15.74
CA VAL A 187 -3.27 8.77 17.15
C VAL A 187 -2.24 9.42 18.08
N ALA A 188 -0.95 9.36 17.75
CA ALA A 188 0.11 9.95 18.56
C ALA A 188 0.06 11.49 18.62
N SER A 189 -0.48 12.14 17.59
CA SER A 189 -0.67 13.60 17.56
C SER A 189 -1.87 14.09 18.39
N LEU A 190 -2.73 13.18 18.83
CA LEU A 190 -3.95 13.51 19.59
C LEU A 190 -3.66 13.51 21.10
N PRO A 191 -4.25 14.46 21.86
CA PRO A 191 -4.03 14.55 23.31
C PRO A 191 -4.78 13.49 24.13
N GLN A 192 -5.65 12.69 23.51
CA GLN A 192 -6.47 11.69 24.21
C GLN A 192 -5.68 10.41 24.51
N THR A 193 -5.90 9.84 25.70
CA THR A 193 -5.33 8.55 26.08
C THR A 193 -6.07 7.39 25.41
N VAL A 194 -5.31 6.42 24.90
CA VAL A 194 -5.82 5.21 24.27
C VAL A 194 -6.38 4.24 25.32
N ASN A 195 -7.56 3.69 25.04
CA ASN A 195 -8.21 2.68 25.86
C ASN A 195 -7.81 1.27 25.42
N HIS A 196 -6.94 0.63 26.19
CA HIS A 196 -6.48 -0.73 25.90
C HIS A 196 -7.45 -1.83 26.35
N ALA A 197 -8.44 -1.52 27.20
CA ALA A 197 -9.25 -2.53 27.89
C ALA A 197 -10.08 -3.39 26.92
N LYS A 198 -10.61 -2.78 25.86
CA LYS A 198 -11.49 -3.47 24.91
C LYS A 198 -10.74 -4.45 24.02
N LEU A 199 -9.51 -4.12 23.63
CA LEU A 199 -8.67 -5.02 22.84
C LEU A 199 -8.08 -6.14 23.70
N ALA A 200 -7.77 -5.88 24.97
CA ALA A 200 -7.37 -6.93 25.90
C ALA A 200 -8.48 -8.00 26.08
N GLN A 201 -9.76 -7.60 26.03
CA GLN A 201 -10.89 -8.52 26.05
C GLN A 201 -11.01 -9.34 24.75
N ALA A 202 -10.58 -8.79 23.62
CA ALA A 202 -10.65 -9.46 22.31
C ALA A 202 -9.81 -10.74 22.25
N ALA A 203 -8.72 -10.83 23.03
CA ALA A 203 -7.91 -12.05 23.17
C ALA A 203 -8.72 -13.27 23.68
N HIS A 204 -9.85 -13.04 24.33
CA HIS A 204 -10.73 -14.08 24.89
C HIS A 204 -12.03 -14.26 24.09
N GLY A 205 -12.27 -13.43 23.07
CA GLY A 205 -13.54 -13.35 22.32
C GLY A 205 -13.42 -12.44 21.10
N SER A 206 -12.65 -12.87 20.09
CA SER A 206 -12.37 -12.05 18.91
C SER A 206 -13.64 -11.73 18.08
N ALA A 207 -14.58 -12.68 17.98
CA ALA A 207 -15.88 -12.45 17.35
C ALA A 207 -16.73 -11.41 18.09
N SER A 208 -16.71 -11.40 19.44
CA SER A 208 -17.52 -10.44 20.21
C SER A 208 -17.05 -9.02 20.00
N LEU A 209 -15.74 -8.78 19.81
CA LEU A 209 -15.23 -7.44 19.47
C LEU A 209 -15.88 -6.89 18.19
N LEU A 210 -15.93 -7.71 17.13
CA LEU A 210 -16.55 -7.33 15.85
C LEU A 210 -18.04 -7.07 16.00
N ILE A 211 -18.73 -7.94 16.75
CA ILE A 211 -20.16 -7.82 17.04
C ILE A 211 -20.45 -6.53 17.81
N ASP A 212 -19.72 -6.27 18.90
CA ASP A 212 -19.95 -5.14 19.79
C ASP A 212 -19.69 -3.81 19.08
N ASN A 213 -18.63 -3.73 18.26
CA ASN A 213 -18.35 -2.56 17.44
C ASN A 213 -19.49 -2.26 16.47
N TYR A 214 -19.99 -3.28 15.77
CA TYR A 214 -21.11 -3.13 14.85
C TYR A 214 -22.41 -2.77 15.57
N VAL A 215 -22.74 -3.46 16.67
CA VAL A 215 -23.95 -3.23 17.46
C VAL A 215 -23.98 -1.80 18.00
N ARG A 216 -22.84 -1.31 18.51
CA ARG A 216 -22.70 0.08 18.98
C ARG A 216 -22.96 1.09 17.87
N GLU A 217 -22.39 0.88 16.68
CA GLU A 217 -22.63 1.75 15.53
C GLU A 217 -24.11 1.73 15.14
N MET A 218 -24.71 0.53 15.03
CA MET A 218 -26.10 0.37 14.67
C MET A 218 -27.05 1.04 15.68
N GLN A 219 -26.80 0.89 16.97
CA GLN A 219 -27.56 1.56 18.02
C GLN A 219 -27.49 3.08 17.89
N ALA A 220 -26.29 3.63 17.63
CA ALA A 220 -26.14 5.06 17.42
C ALA A 220 -26.90 5.55 16.16
N LEU A 221 -26.86 4.79 15.07
CA LEU A 221 -27.61 5.11 13.85
C LEU A 221 -29.14 5.02 14.05
N ILE A 222 -29.62 4.13 14.93
CA ILE A 222 -31.03 4.06 15.34
C ILE A 222 -31.40 5.31 16.15
N GLN A 223 -30.59 5.65 17.16
CA GLN A 223 -30.82 6.81 18.04
C GLN A 223 -30.83 8.13 17.26
N GLN A 224 -29.93 8.27 16.28
CA GLN A 224 -29.87 9.43 15.38
C GLN A 224 -30.99 9.43 14.33
N GLY A 225 -31.78 8.36 14.22
CA GLY A 225 -32.94 8.28 13.33
C GLY A 225 -32.61 8.02 11.87
N TRP A 226 -31.43 7.48 11.55
CA TRP A 226 -31.06 7.06 10.19
C TRP A 226 -31.68 5.71 9.81
N VAL A 227 -31.67 4.79 10.77
CA VAL A 227 -32.25 3.44 10.63
C VAL A 227 -33.29 3.21 11.72
N GLN A 228 -34.10 2.17 11.54
CA GLN A 228 -35.07 1.74 12.53
C GLN A 228 -35.06 0.22 12.64
N GLU A 229 -35.23 -0.25 13.88
CA GLU A 229 -35.39 -1.66 14.16
C GLU A 229 -36.74 -2.17 13.63
N MET A 230 -36.73 -3.38 13.10
CA MET A 230 -37.92 -4.11 12.66
C MET A 230 -38.39 -5.01 13.80
N THR A 231 -39.52 -4.65 14.41
CA THR A 231 -40.09 -5.34 15.57
C THR A 231 -40.17 -6.86 15.34
N GLY A 232 -39.54 -7.63 16.22
CA GLY A 232 -39.58 -9.10 16.22
C GLY A 232 -38.75 -9.79 15.13
N GLN A 233 -37.94 -9.06 14.35
CA GLN A 233 -37.17 -9.64 13.25
C GLN A 233 -35.65 -9.65 13.45
N GLY A 234 -35.12 -9.00 14.49
CA GLY A 234 -33.67 -8.90 14.71
C GLY A 234 -32.93 -8.23 13.55
N MET A 235 -33.61 -7.28 12.88
CA MET A 235 -33.15 -6.62 11.67
C MET A 235 -33.41 -5.12 11.78
N VAL A 236 -32.58 -4.33 11.14
CA VAL A 236 -32.76 -2.90 10.92
C VAL A 236 -33.06 -2.63 9.45
N ARG A 237 -33.80 -1.56 9.21
CA ARG A 237 -33.99 -1.00 7.87
C ARG A 237 -33.74 0.50 7.90
N ALA A 238 -33.36 1.05 6.75
CA ALA A 238 -33.26 2.50 6.61
C ALA A 238 -34.62 3.18 6.87
N ARG A 239 -34.61 4.33 7.54
CA ARG A 239 -35.74 5.27 7.50
C ARG A 239 -35.73 6.00 6.16
N PHE A 240 -36.81 6.70 5.84
CA PHE A 240 -36.92 7.45 4.57
C PHE A 240 -35.69 8.32 4.31
N TRP A 241 -35.30 9.16 5.28
CA TRP A 241 -34.13 10.02 5.15
C TRP A 241 -32.79 9.26 5.11
N GLY A 242 -32.68 8.13 5.81
CA GLY A 242 -31.51 7.25 5.70
C GLY A 242 -31.37 6.62 4.33
N ALA A 243 -32.49 6.20 3.72
CA ALA A 243 -32.51 5.66 2.36
C ALA A 243 -32.17 6.74 1.32
N VAL A 244 -32.77 7.93 1.45
CA VAL A 244 -32.45 9.07 0.58
C VAL A 244 -30.98 9.45 0.70
N ALA A 245 -30.45 9.63 1.91
CA ALA A 245 -29.04 9.98 2.13
C ALA A 245 -28.08 8.89 1.61
N GLY A 246 -28.39 7.62 1.88
CA GLY A 246 -27.62 6.47 1.41
C GLY A 246 -27.53 6.40 -0.11
N ILE A 247 -28.67 6.45 -0.79
CA ILE A 247 -28.70 6.42 -2.26
C ILE A 247 -28.07 7.69 -2.85
N TRP A 248 -28.34 8.86 -2.28
CA TRP A 248 -27.75 10.13 -2.74
C TRP A 248 -26.23 10.11 -2.71
N ARG A 249 -25.62 9.58 -1.64
CA ARG A 249 -24.17 9.50 -1.50
C ARG A 249 -23.53 8.44 -2.39
N GLN A 250 -24.27 7.40 -2.77
CA GLN A 250 -23.75 6.29 -3.58
C GLN A 250 -24.15 6.37 -5.06
N ALA A 251 -25.06 7.27 -5.44
CA ALA A 251 -25.50 7.44 -6.82
C ALA A 251 -24.42 8.09 -7.69
N TRP A 252 -24.34 7.69 -8.96
CA TRP A 252 -23.52 8.38 -9.94
C TRP A 252 -24.17 9.72 -10.34
N PRO A 253 -23.42 10.83 -10.51
CA PRO A 253 -21.97 10.97 -10.35
C PRO A 253 -21.53 11.37 -8.93
N LEU A 254 -22.45 11.49 -7.99
CA LEU A 254 -22.20 12.01 -6.65
C LEU A 254 -21.25 11.14 -5.84
N ALA A 255 -21.27 9.82 -6.01
CA ALA A 255 -20.40 8.91 -5.27
C ALA A 255 -18.91 9.26 -5.41
N SER A 256 -18.47 9.56 -6.64
CA SER A 256 -17.10 9.98 -6.89
C SER A 256 -16.79 11.36 -6.31
N LEU A 257 -17.77 12.26 -6.25
CA LEU A 257 -17.60 13.59 -5.64
C LEU A 257 -17.52 13.50 -4.13
N TYR A 258 -18.38 12.71 -3.48
CA TYR A 258 -18.35 12.47 -2.04
C TYR A 258 -17.05 11.79 -1.63
N LEU A 259 -16.62 10.78 -2.37
CA LEU A 259 -15.37 10.09 -2.07
C LEU A 259 -14.16 11.02 -2.20
N ARG A 260 -14.11 11.87 -3.24
CA ARG A 260 -13.07 12.92 -3.37
C ARG A 260 -13.14 13.99 -2.28
N ALA A 261 -14.35 14.35 -1.85
CA ALA A 261 -14.53 15.33 -0.78
C ALA A 261 -14.09 14.75 0.57
N ALA A 262 -14.41 13.49 0.85
CA ALA A 262 -13.98 12.76 2.04
C ALA A 262 -12.45 12.60 2.06
N ASP A 263 -11.84 12.22 0.93
CA ASP A 263 -10.39 12.13 0.78
C ASP A 263 -9.72 13.49 1.02
N ARG A 264 -10.19 14.56 0.37
CA ARG A 264 -9.64 15.91 0.58
C ARG A 264 -9.78 16.38 2.03
N HIS A 265 -10.92 16.14 2.65
CA HIS A 265 -11.14 16.50 4.05
C HIS A 265 -10.20 15.72 4.98
N SER A 266 -10.02 14.41 4.73
CA SER A 266 -9.10 13.56 5.47
C SER A 266 -7.65 14.06 5.35
N ARG A 267 -7.21 14.38 4.14
CA ARG A 267 -5.86 14.93 3.89
C ARG A 267 -5.65 16.29 4.55
N GLN A 268 -6.66 17.16 4.52
CA GLN A 268 -6.60 18.45 5.18
C GLN A 268 -6.45 18.28 6.71
N LEU A 269 -7.25 17.40 7.31
CA LEU A 269 -7.14 17.10 8.74
C LEU A 269 -5.75 16.53 9.08
N LEU A 270 -5.24 15.59 8.30
CA LEU A 270 -3.91 15.02 8.51
C LEU A 270 -2.81 16.08 8.43
N ALA A 271 -2.91 17.01 7.47
CA ALA A 271 -1.97 18.13 7.35
C ALA A 271 -2.02 19.08 8.57
N GLU A 272 -3.19 19.29 9.19
CA GLU A 272 -3.32 20.06 10.44
C GLU A 272 -2.56 19.39 11.61
N HIS A 273 -2.33 18.08 11.52
CA HIS A 273 -1.54 17.28 12.46
C HIS A 273 -0.10 17.02 11.99
N GLY A 274 0.34 17.67 10.90
CA GLY A 274 1.72 17.56 10.38
C GLY A 274 2.02 16.28 9.59
N ILE A 275 0.99 15.55 9.16
CA ILE A 275 1.13 14.28 8.42
C ILE A 275 0.91 14.55 6.92
N ASP A 276 1.97 14.39 6.11
CA ASP A 276 1.84 14.51 4.66
C ASP A 276 1.44 13.19 4.00
N THR A 277 0.17 13.10 3.62
CA THR A 277 -0.37 11.93 2.92
C THR A 277 0.26 11.65 1.55
N ALA A 278 0.95 12.62 0.93
CA ALA A 278 1.59 12.41 -0.36
C ALA A 278 2.71 11.36 -0.29
N GLU A 279 3.42 11.29 0.85
CA GLU A 279 4.50 10.32 1.12
C GLU A 279 4.00 8.85 1.15
N PHE A 280 2.69 8.65 1.34
CA PHE A 280 2.06 7.34 1.48
C PHE A 280 1.27 6.91 0.23
N THR A 281 1.48 7.59 -0.90
CA THR A 281 0.79 7.29 -2.17
C THR A 281 1.78 7.12 -3.30
N GLY A 282 1.47 6.24 -4.26
CA GLY A 282 2.35 5.95 -5.39
C GLY A 282 2.67 4.47 -5.50
N GLY A 283 3.79 4.17 -6.17
CA GLY A 283 4.32 2.80 -6.26
C GLY A 283 4.96 2.37 -4.95
N ALA A 284 5.05 1.06 -4.72
CA ALA A 284 5.60 0.49 -3.48
C ALA A 284 6.99 1.06 -3.16
N ILE A 285 7.84 1.15 -4.18
CA ILE A 285 9.22 1.69 -4.14
C ILE A 285 9.34 3.14 -3.65
N SER A 286 8.27 3.94 -3.77
CA SER A 286 8.25 5.35 -3.39
C SER A 286 7.65 5.60 -2.01
N ILE A 287 6.98 4.61 -1.43
CA ILE A 287 6.27 4.75 -0.15
C ILE A 287 7.20 4.24 0.94
N VAL A 288 7.58 5.10 1.88
CA VAL A 288 8.36 4.68 3.06
C VAL A 288 7.40 4.33 4.20
N VAL A 289 7.53 3.11 4.75
CA VAL A 289 6.65 2.57 5.78
C VAL A 289 7.32 2.40 7.14
N ASP A 290 8.64 2.48 7.19
CA ASP A 290 9.40 2.44 8.44
C ASP A 290 10.68 3.28 8.28
N ARG A 291 11.06 3.96 9.36
CA ARG A 291 12.32 4.72 9.44
C ARG A 291 12.93 4.49 10.81
N GLN A 292 14.18 4.05 10.84
CA GLN A 292 14.93 3.87 12.08
C GLN A 292 16.32 4.51 11.96
N PRO A 293 16.81 5.18 13.01
CA PRO A 293 18.18 5.66 13.02
C PRO A 293 19.14 4.46 13.03
N MET A 294 20.30 4.65 12.43
CA MET A 294 21.40 3.69 12.54
C MET A 294 21.95 3.64 13.97
N PRO A 295 22.56 2.50 14.38
CA PRO A 295 23.28 2.41 15.65
C PRO A 295 24.34 3.51 15.77
N ILE A 296 24.46 4.12 16.96
CA ILE A 296 25.40 5.23 17.22
C ILE A 296 26.86 4.82 16.95
N GLU A 297 27.18 3.54 17.16
CA GLU A 297 28.49 2.94 16.97
C GLU A 297 28.80 2.56 15.51
N ALA A 298 27.89 2.85 14.57
CA ALA A 298 28.12 2.55 13.16
C ALA A 298 29.27 3.39 12.60
N ASP A 299 30.26 2.71 12.02
CA ASP A 299 31.33 3.31 11.24
C ASP A 299 30.78 3.99 9.97
N ALA A 300 31.59 4.87 9.37
CA ALA A 300 31.23 5.50 8.10
C ALA A 300 31.01 4.44 7.01
N ILE A 301 29.81 4.42 6.43
CA ILE A 301 29.47 3.47 5.36
C ILE A 301 29.96 4.03 4.04
N THR A 302 30.98 3.41 3.50
CA THR A 302 31.58 3.75 2.19
C THR A 302 31.48 2.62 1.16
N THR A 303 30.97 1.44 1.58
CA THR A 303 30.89 0.22 0.75
C THR A 303 29.50 -0.41 0.84
N VAL A 304 29.10 -1.13 -0.20
CA VAL A 304 27.78 -1.81 -0.17
C VAL A 304 27.75 -2.96 0.82
N SER A 305 28.89 -3.61 1.03
CA SER A 305 29.02 -4.69 2.01
C SER A 305 28.78 -4.19 3.43
N ALA A 306 29.39 -3.07 3.81
CA ALA A 306 29.20 -2.47 5.14
C ALA A 306 27.75 -2.05 5.38
N GLY A 307 27.09 -1.42 4.40
CA GLY A 307 25.68 -1.04 4.56
C GLY A 307 24.74 -2.25 4.61
N HIS A 308 25.06 -3.35 3.92
CA HIS A 308 24.24 -4.55 3.92
C HIS A 308 24.16 -5.21 5.31
N GLU A 309 25.22 -5.11 6.12
CA GLU A 309 25.22 -5.62 7.50
C GLU A 309 24.12 -4.97 8.36
N TYR A 310 23.73 -3.73 8.06
CA TYR A 310 22.65 -3.03 8.73
C TYR A 310 21.28 -3.23 8.06
N ALA A 311 21.26 -3.35 6.72
CA ALA A 311 20.03 -3.57 5.98
C ALA A 311 19.47 -4.99 6.19
N GLN A 312 20.32 -6.01 6.26
CA GLN A 312 19.90 -7.41 6.33
C GLN A 312 19.03 -7.74 7.56
N PRO A 313 19.37 -7.32 8.79
CA PRO A 313 18.51 -7.56 9.95
C PRO A 313 17.12 -6.92 9.82
N LEU A 314 17.04 -5.75 9.18
CA LEU A 314 15.78 -5.07 8.94
C LEU A 314 14.96 -5.76 7.84
N ALA A 315 15.62 -6.29 6.80
CA ALA A 315 14.98 -7.08 5.76
C ALA A 315 14.36 -8.36 6.33
N LEU A 316 15.11 -9.10 7.15
CA LEU A 316 14.63 -10.34 7.78
C LEU A 316 13.51 -10.10 8.81
N ARG A 317 13.48 -8.92 9.44
CA ARG A 317 12.36 -8.51 10.31
C ARG A 317 11.11 -8.19 9.50
N THR A 318 11.28 -7.58 8.33
CA THR A 318 10.20 -7.20 7.42
C THR A 318 9.61 -8.43 6.74
N ASP A 319 10.46 -9.32 6.23
CA ASP A 319 10.09 -10.62 5.71
C ASP A 319 11.19 -11.66 6.00
N PRO A 320 10.90 -12.70 6.81
CA PRO A 320 11.88 -13.74 7.12
C PRO A 320 12.44 -14.49 5.90
N GLY A 321 11.73 -14.47 4.78
CA GLY A 321 12.17 -15.07 3.51
C GLY A 321 12.96 -14.14 2.59
N ALA A 322 13.25 -12.90 3.01
CA ALA A 322 13.91 -11.91 2.18
C ALA A 322 15.32 -12.33 1.76
N VAL A 323 15.58 -12.31 0.46
CA VAL A 323 16.89 -12.47 -0.16
C VAL A 323 17.26 -11.23 -0.94
N LEU A 324 18.54 -10.85 -0.90
CA LEU A 324 19.04 -9.70 -1.64
C LEU A 324 19.01 -9.98 -3.14
N GLU A 325 18.38 -9.10 -3.91
CA GLU A 325 18.29 -9.18 -5.37
C GLU A 325 19.36 -8.32 -6.04
N SER A 326 19.39 -7.04 -5.67
CA SER A 326 20.21 -6.02 -6.31
C SER A 326 20.51 -4.90 -5.33
N ILE A 327 21.52 -4.10 -5.66
CA ILE A 327 21.89 -2.92 -4.90
C ILE A 327 22.05 -1.79 -5.90
N THR A 328 21.45 -0.64 -5.63
CA THR A 328 21.67 0.60 -6.38
C THR A 328 22.20 1.65 -5.42
N VAL A 329 23.24 2.34 -5.83
CA VAL A 329 23.89 3.38 -5.03
C VAL A 329 23.83 4.66 -5.83
N GLU A 330 23.18 5.68 -5.27
CA GLU A 330 23.23 7.04 -5.82
C GLU A 330 24.59 7.65 -5.50
N LEU A 331 25.17 8.34 -6.48
CA LEU A 331 26.49 8.94 -6.40
C LEU A 331 26.35 10.46 -6.53
N ASP A 332 27.05 11.20 -5.67
CA ASP A 332 27.17 12.65 -5.76
C ASP A 332 28.62 13.07 -5.47
N ARG A 333 28.94 14.36 -5.65
CA ARG A 333 30.22 14.92 -5.25
C ARG A 333 30.20 15.33 -3.79
N ASP A 334 31.19 14.85 -3.05
CA ASP A 334 31.44 15.30 -1.69
C ASP A 334 31.95 16.76 -1.65
N THR A 335 32.18 17.27 -0.43
CA THR A 335 32.69 18.63 -0.21
C THR A 335 34.06 18.90 -0.82
N ASP A 336 34.84 17.84 -1.07
CA ASP A 336 36.16 17.89 -1.70
C ASP A 336 36.08 17.72 -3.24
N GLY A 337 34.87 17.55 -3.78
CA GLY A 337 34.58 17.37 -5.20
C GLY A 337 34.82 15.94 -5.71
N ALA A 338 35.09 14.98 -4.83
CA ALA A 338 35.24 13.57 -5.18
C ALA A 338 33.88 12.87 -5.24
N VAL A 339 33.72 11.92 -6.15
CA VAL A 339 32.48 11.14 -6.27
C VAL A 339 32.38 10.19 -5.08
N ALA A 340 31.31 10.31 -4.31
CA ALA A 340 31.02 9.54 -3.11
C ALA A 340 29.57 8.99 -3.13
N PRO A 341 29.31 7.88 -2.42
CA PRO A 341 27.94 7.36 -2.22
C PRO A 341 27.09 8.32 -1.40
N CYS A 342 25.86 8.61 -1.84
CA CYS A 342 24.91 9.47 -1.11
C CYS A 342 23.66 8.72 -0.62
N GLU A 343 23.17 7.70 -1.34
CA GLU A 343 22.10 6.81 -0.86
C GLU A 343 22.37 5.39 -1.34
N PHE A 344 22.20 4.41 -0.46
CA PHE A 344 22.25 3.00 -0.81
C PHE A 344 20.84 2.41 -0.78
N ARG A 345 20.42 1.81 -1.88
CA ARG A 345 19.16 1.08 -2.02
C ARG A 345 19.43 -0.41 -2.15
N TYR A 346 18.99 -1.17 -1.18
CA TYR A 346 19.06 -2.63 -1.18
C TYR A 346 17.69 -3.21 -1.53
N SER A 347 17.57 -3.83 -2.70
CA SER A 347 16.33 -4.46 -3.14
C SER A 347 16.28 -5.91 -2.70
N PHE A 348 15.20 -6.27 -2.02
CA PHE A 348 14.97 -7.62 -1.51
C PHE A 348 13.77 -8.26 -2.20
N ARG A 349 13.85 -9.57 -2.41
CA ARG A 349 12.72 -10.39 -2.87
C ARG A 349 12.53 -11.60 -1.98
N SER A 350 11.32 -12.14 -1.98
CA SER A 350 11.03 -13.44 -1.41
C SER A 350 10.00 -14.18 -2.25
N CYS A 351 10.00 -15.51 -2.12
CA CYS A 351 8.99 -16.38 -2.72
C CYS A 351 8.48 -17.33 -1.66
N LYS A 352 7.14 -17.37 -1.50
CA LYS A 352 6.46 -18.30 -0.62
C LYS A 352 5.55 -19.20 -1.46
N HIS A 353 5.72 -20.51 -1.29
CA HIS A 353 4.91 -21.52 -1.95
C HIS A 353 3.84 -22.03 -1.00
N GLN A 354 2.64 -22.21 -1.52
CA GLN A 354 1.52 -22.84 -0.82
C GLN A 354 1.02 -24.02 -1.66
N PRO A 355 1.66 -25.21 -1.52
CA PRO A 355 1.37 -26.36 -2.36
C PRO A 355 -0.09 -26.81 -2.30
N GLU A 356 -0.70 -26.76 -1.10
CA GLU A 356 -2.11 -27.16 -0.90
C GLU A 356 -3.09 -26.34 -1.74
N ARG A 357 -2.73 -25.09 -2.04
CA ARG A 357 -3.51 -24.17 -2.88
C ARG A 357 -2.95 -24.02 -4.29
N ARG A 358 -1.75 -24.55 -4.54
CA ARG A 358 -0.92 -24.34 -5.74
C ARG A 358 -0.74 -22.86 -6.05
N ILE A 359 -0.48 -22.08 -5.00
CA ILE A 359 -0.25 -20.63 -5.09
C ILE A 359 1.23 -20.35 -4.84
N ARG A 360 1.82 -19.51 -5.69
CA ARG A 360 3.14 -18.90 -5.52
C ARG A 360 2.93 -17.42 -5.21
N ARG A 361 3.49 -16.93 -4.10
CA ARG A 361 3.47 -15.52 -3.71
C ARG A 361 4.87 -14.94 -3.81
N LEU A 362 5.02 -13.85 -4.55
CA LEU A 362 6.26 -13.11 -4.74
C LEU A 362 6.13 -11.78 -4.00
N CYS A 363 7.14 -11.43 -3.23
CA CYS A 363 7.20 -10.16 -2.51
C CYS A 363 8.50 -9.44 -2.88
N SER A 364 8.43 -8.12 -3.04
CA SER A 364 9.60 -7.26 -3.24
C SER A 364 9.48 -5.97 -2.44
N PHE A 365 10.60 -5.49 -1.91
CA PHE A 365 10.69 -4.22 -1.18
C PHE A 365 12.14 -3.75 -1.13
N ASP A 366 12.34 -2.47 -0.85
CA ASP A 366 13.66 -1.88 -0.72
C ASP A 366 13.94 -1.46 0.73
N ILE A 367 15.24 -1.46 1.07
CA ILE A 367 15.78 -0.76 2.22
C ILE A 367 16.71 0.34 1.72
N LEU A 368 16.38 1.59 2.07
CA LEU A 368 17.19 2.75 1.79
C LEU A 368 18.09 3.02 2.99
N LEU A 369 19.34 3.35 2.73
CA LEU A 369 20.33 3.74 3.71
C LEU A 369 20.95 5.05 3.26
N ASP A 370 20.75 6.08 4.07
CA ASP A 370 21.38 7.37 3.90
C ASP A 370 22.54 7.49 4.92
N PRO A 371 23.81 7.51 4.45
CA PRO A 371 24.98 7.59 5.31
C PRO A 371 25.13 8.95 5.99
N ASP A 372 24.61 10.03 5.40
CA ASP A 372 24.72 11.40 5.91
C ASP A 372 23.74 11.63 7.06
N THR A 373 22.48 11.24 6.86
CA THR A 373 21.46 11.30 7.92
C THR A 373 21.54 10.12 8.89
N ARG A 374 22.37 9.11 8.58
CA ARG A 374 22.51 7.86 9.34
C ARG A 374 21.16 7.21 9.58
N SER A 375 20.36 7.08 8.54
CA SER A 375 19.00 6.56 8.62
C SER A 375 18.80 5.34 7.72
N LEU A 376 17.97 4.41 8.19
CA LEU A 376 17.47 3.28 7.42
C LEU A 376 15.97 3.45 7.22
N ALA A 377 15.51 3.27 6.00
CA ALA A 377 14.11 3.32 5.64
C ALA A 377 13.68 2.04 4.93
N VAL A 378 12.48 1.55 5.22
CA VAL A 378 11.87 0.41 4.52
C VAL A 378 10.77 0.93 3.63
N THR A 379 10.73 0.49 2.37
CA THR A 379 9.62 0.84 1.47
C THR A 379 8.42 -0.08 1.68
N ALA A 380 7.26 0.33 1.16
CA ALA A 380 6.13 -0.57 1.03
C ALA A 380 6.53 -1.78 0.17
N MET A 381 5.86 -2.90 0.42
CA MET A 381 6.16 -4.16 -0.23
C MET A 381 5.17 -4.42 -1.35
N GLU A 382 5.69 -4.61 -2.56
CA GLU A 382 4.92 -5.09 -3.69
C GLU A 382 4.70 -6.60 -3.54
N ARG A 383 3.47 -7.03 -3.84
CA ARG A 383 3.02 -8.41 -3.64
C ARG A 383 2.31 -8.88 -4.89
N GLU A 384 2.78 -9.99 -5.42
CA GLU A 384 2.20 -10.67 -6.57
C GLU A 384 1.86 -12.10 -6.19
N SER A 385 0.77 -12.61 -6.78
CA SER A 385 0.34 -13.98 -6.56
C SER A 385 0.00 -14.64 -7.89
N GLU A 386 0.52 -15.84 -8.08
CA GLU A 386 0.23 -16.70 -9.22
C GLU A 386 -0.40 -17.99 -8.70
N GLN A 387 -1.44 -18.46 -9.37
CA GLN A 387 -2.14 -19.68 -9.01
C GLN A 387 -2.15 -20.65 -10.18
N ALA A 388 -1.63 -21.85 -9.97
CA ALA A 388 -1.70 -22.92 -10.96
C ALA A 388 -3.10 -23.57 -10.97
N THR A 389 -3.55 -23.89 -12.17
CA THR A 389 -4.84 -24.53 -12.46
C THR A 389 -4.81 -26.03 -12.12
N ASP A 390 -3.69 -26.69 -12.40
CA ASP A 390 -3.46 -28.12 -12.22
C ASP A 390 -2.07 -28.43 -11.63
N GLU A 391 -1.81 -29.70 -11.32
CA GLU A 391 -0.53 -30.14 -10.75
C GLU A 391 0.64 -29.95 -11.72
N SER A 392 0.41 -30.11 -13.03
CA SER A 392 1.47 -29.99 -14.03
C SER A 392 1.92 -28.54 -14.23
N GLU A 393 0.97 -27.61 -14.18
CA GLU A 393 1.27 -26.18 -14.16
C GLU A 393 2.02 -25.81 -12.88
N TRP A 394 1.63 -26.40 -11.74
CA TRP A 394 2.33 -26.19 -10.47
C TRP A 394 3.78 -26.69 -10.51
N GLU A 395 4.02 -27.90 -11.02
CA GLU A 395 5.38 -28.44 -11.22
C GLU A 395 6.20 -27.55 -12.14
N SER A 396 5.62 -27.07 -13.25
CA SER A 396 6.30 -26.14 -14.17
C SER A 396 6.64 -24.80 -13.52
N MET A 397 5.75 -24.28 -12.66
CA MET A 397 6.01 -23.07 -11.87
C MET A 397 7.13 -23.27 -10.85
N LEU A 398 7.30 -24.47 -10.30
CA LEU A 398 8.40 -24.77 -9.39
C LEU A 398 9.75 -24.89 -10.12
N GLU A 399 9.74 -25.43 -11.35
CA GLU A 399 10.95 -25.54 -12.18
C GLU A 399 11.42 -24.18 -12.72
N ASN A 400 10.48 -23.32 -13.13
CA ASN A 400 10.76 -21.95 -13.52
C ASN A 400 10.91 -21.06 -12.28
N SER A 401 12.08 -21.09 -11.65
CA SER A 401 12.42 -20.17 -10.56
C SER A 401 12.26 -18.73 -11.05
N SER A 402 11.17 -18.07 -10.68
CA SER A 402 10.98 -16.63 -10.93
C SER A 402 11.99 -15.78 -10.15
N LEU A 403 12.66 -16.38 -9.17
CA LEU A 403 13.74 -15.76 -8.44
C LEU A 403 15.07 -16.03 -9.16
N GLN A 404 15.72 -14.94 -9.58
CA GLN A 404 17.15 -14.94 -9.83
C GLN A 404 17.90 -15.47 -8.60
N PRO A 405 19.07 -16.10 -8.78
CA PRO A 405 19.88 -16.53 -7.64
C PRO A 405 20.16 -15.33 -6.71
N PRO A 406 20.21 -15.55 -5.39
CA PRO A 406 20.39 -14.45 -4.45
C PRO A 406 21.76 -13.81 -4.61
N LEU A 407 21.80 -12.48 -4.54
CA LEU A 407 23.03 -11.71 -4.54
C LEU A 407 23.81 -11.97 -3.25
N ARG A 408 25.02 -12.52 -3.39
CA ARG A 408 25.90 -12.82 -2.26
C ARG A 408 27.06 -11.83 -2.22
N LEU A 409 27.13 -11.05 -1.15
CA LEU A 409 28.27 -10.21 -0.84
C LEU A 409 29.31 -11.04 -0.08
N GLY A 410 30.57 -10.96 -0.52
CA GLY A 410 31.65 -11.70 0.11
C GLY A 410 32.99 -10.98 -0.07
N PRO A 411 34.06 -11.42 0.60
CA PRO A 411 35.35 -10.73 0.60
C PRO A 411 36.05 -10.71 -0.78
N TRP A 412 35.52 -11.45 -1.74
CA TRP A 412 35.97 -11.46 -3.14
C TRP A 412 35.32 -10.35 -3.99
N LEU A 413 34.34 -9.63 -3.46
CA LEU A 413 33.67 -8.54 -4.16
C LEU A 413 34.63 -7.36 -4.29
N HIS A 414 34.84 -6.90 -5.51
CA HIS A 414 35.38 -5.56 -5.72
C HIS A 414 34.23 -4.57 -5.48
N ASP A 415 34.31 -3.84 -4.37
CA ASP A 415 33.29 -2.92 -3.86
C ASP A 415 33.54 -1.49 -4.39
N LEU A 416 32.67 -0.54 -4.05
CA LEU A 416 32.61 0.82 -4.59
C LEU A 416 33.96 1.56 -4.57
N ASP A 417 34.74 1.37 -3.52
CA ASP A 417 36.09 1.95 -3.35
C ASP A 417 37.04 1.56 -4.50
N THR A 418 36.84 0.37 -5.06
CA THR A 418 37.60 -0.15 -6.19
C THR A 418 36.92 0.14 -7.52
N ILE A 419 35.59 0.00 -7.59
CA ILE A 419 34.86 0.07 -8.86
C ILE A 419 34.70 1.51 -9.35
N ILE A 420 34.41 2.46 -8.46
CA ILE A 420 34.17 3.86 -8.86
C ILE A 420 35.39 4.43 -9.59
N PRO A 421 36.65 4.31 -9.10
CA PRO A 421 37.81 4.80 -9.83
C PRO A 421 38.01 4.13 -11.20
N ILE A 422 37.74 2.82 -11.32
CA ILE A 422 37.84 2.08 -12.59
C ILE A 422 36.78 2.58 -13.58
N ALA A 423 35.54 2.71 -13.12
CA ALA A 423 34.42 3.18 -13.91
C ALA A 423 34.62 4.60 -14.41
N LEU A 424 34.98 5.53 -13.51
CA LEU A 424 35.24 6.92 -13.87
C LEU A 424 36.37 7.05 -14.88
N LYS A 425 37.44 6.24 -14.76
CA LYS A 425 38.52 6.23 -15.75
C LYS A 425 38.03 5.78 -17.13
N ALA A 426 37.20 4.74 -17.21
CA ALA A 426 36.63 4.26 -18.46
C ALA A 426 35.65 5.26 -19.08
N LEU A 427 34.75 5.83 -18.27
CA LEU A 427 33.76 6.81 -18.70
C LEU A 427 34.42 8.11 -19.19
N ASN A 428 35.43 8.63 -18.48
CA ASN A 428 36.17 9.82 -18.92
C ASN A 428 36.94 9.59 -20.24
N ALA A 429 37.49 8.39 -20.45
CA ALA A 429 38.13 8.06 -21.72
C ALA A 429 37.15 8.10 -22.90
N ARG A 430 35.86 7.84 -22.65
CA ARG A 430 34.79 7.86 -23.66
C ARG A 430 34.19 9.25 -23.86
N ALA A 431 34.05 10.05 -22.79
CA ALA A 431 33.52 11.41 -22.83
C ALA A 431 34.44 12.44 -23.54
N SER A 432 35.71 12.07 -23.78
CA SER A 432 36.72 12.92 -24.41
C SER A 432 36.95 14.24 -23.64
N THR A 433 36.45 15.38 -24.14
CA THR A 433 36.58 16.70 -23.49
C THR A 433 35.34 17.12 -22.71
N HIS A 434 34.25 16.36 -22.76
CA HIS A 434 33.01 16.70 -22.07
C HIS A 434 33.12 16.33 -20.60
N HIS A 435 32.53 17.17 -19.74
CA HIS A 435 32.40 16.86 -18.34
C HIS A 435 31.37 15.73 -18.15
N ILE A 436 31.68 14.81 -17.22
CA ILE A 436 30.75 13.77 -16.80
C ILE A 436 30.37 13.97 -15.34
N GLU A 437 29.12 13.66 -15.03
CA GLU A 437 28.57 13.63 -13.69
C GLU A 437 28.14 12.20 -13.39
N ALA A 438 28.78 11.57 -12.42
CA ALA A 438 28.42 10.22 -12.00
C ALA A 438 27.05 10.28 -11.31
N ASP A 439 26.19 9.32 -11.63
CA ASP A 439 24.79 9.30 -11.20
C ASP A 439 24.53 8.14 -10.26
N SER A 440 24.86 6.92 -10.71
CA SER A 440 24.53 5.73 -9.95
C SER A 440 25.48 4.56 -10.24
N ALA A 441 25.60 3.66 -9.25
CA ALA A 441 26.27 2.37 -9.38
C ALA A 441 25.33 1.25 -8.94
N SER A 442 24.99 0.34 -9.85
CA SER A 442 24.08 -0.78 -9.59
C SER A 442 24.80 -2.13 -9.65
N LEU A 443 24.68 -2.92 -8.59
CA LEU A 443 25.16 -4.30 -8.49
C LEU A 443 24.00 -5.26 -8.68
N HIS A 444 24.09 -6.12 -9.70
CA HIS A 444 23.06 -7.12 -10.00
C HIS A 444 23.67 -8.38 -10.63
N ILE A 445 22.86 -9.44 -10.70
CA ILE A 445 23.20 -10.67 -11.41
C ILE A 445 22.52 -10.61 -12.79
N ASP A 446 23.29 -10.84 -13.84
CA ASP A 446 22.78 -10.88 -15.22
C ASP A 446 22.03 -12.19 -15.53
N GLU A 447 21.51 -12.30 -16.75
CA GLU A 447 20.84 -13.52 -17.23
C GLU A 447 21.77 -14.75 -17.25
N ASP A 448 23.09 -14.55 -17.38
CA ASP A 448 24.11 -15.60 -17.41
C ASP A 448 24.56 -16.03 -15.99
N GLY A 449 24.02 -15.42 -14.92
CA GLY A 449 24.39 -15.69 -13.54
C GLY A 449 25.71 -15.03 -13.08
N THR A 450 26.26 -14.11 -13.87
CA THR A 450 27.47 -13.33 -13.55
C THR A 450 27.11 -12.07 -12.77
N LEU A 451 27.84 -11.83 -11.68
CA LEU A 451 27.69 -10.61 -10.88
C LEU A 451 28.39 -9.42 -11.56
N ARG A 452 27.64 -8.35 -11.80
CA ARG A 452 28.12 -7.17 -12.54
C ARG A 452 27.78 -5.88 -11.81
N TRP A 453 28.70 -4.93 -11.91
CA TRP A 453 28.47 -3.52 -11.63
C TRP A 453 28.11 -2.81 -12.92
N GLN A 454 27.06 -2.01 -12.90
CA GLN A 454 26.73 -1.04 -13.93
C GLN A 454 26.84 0.36 -13.32
N VAL A 455 27.77 1.17 -13.80
CA VAL A 455 27.95 2.56 -13.35
C VAL A 455 27.47 3.49 -14.45
N VAL A 456 26.58 4.40 -14.10
CA VAL A 456 25.95 5.37 -15.01
C VAL A 456 26.46 6.77 -14.70
N ALA A 457 26.68 7.55 -15.74
CA ALA A 457 27.04 8.96 -15.67
C ALA A 457 26.33 9.74 -16.80
N TRP A 458 26.08 11.02 -16.56
CA TRP A 458 25.49 11.92 -17.55
C TRP A 458 26.55 12.86 -18.12
N MET A 459 26.43 13.15 -19.42
CA MET A 459 27.13 14.24 -20.07
C MET A 459 26.32 15.54 -19.96
N GLU A 460 26.96 16.69 -20.19
CA GLU A 460 26.33 18.02 -20.17
C GLU A 460 25.12 18.16 -21.14
N ASP A 461 25.04 17.31 -22.17
CA ASP A 461 23.95 17.27 -23.15
C ASP A 461 22.83 16.28 -22.78
N GLU A 462 22.78 15.83 -21.52
CA GLU A 462 21.82 14.84 -20.99
C GLU A 462 21.88 13.48 -21.72
N MET A 463 23.01 13.14 -22.37
CA MET A 463 23.21 11.80 -22.89
C MET A 463 23.78 10.86 -21.82
N PRO A 464 23.16 9.70 -21.54
CA PRO A 464 23.65 8.76 -20.56
C PRO A 464 24.83 7.95 -21.11
N LEU A 465 25.89 7.85 -20.31
CA LEU A 465 26.99 6.93 -20.47
C LEU A 465 26.92 5.87 -19.38
N HIS A 466 27.30 4.64 -19.71
CA HIS A 466 27.41 3.58 -18.72
C HIS A 466 28.61 2.69 -19.01
N VAL A 467 29.11 2.05 -17.96
CA VAL A 467 30.17 1.05 -18.03
C VAL A 467 29.74 -0.16 -17.20
N ILE A 468 30.00 -1.35 -17.73
CA ILE A 468 29.73 -2.62 -17.06
C ILE A 468 31.06 -3.25 -16.63
N ILE A 469 31.16 -3.58 -15.35
CA ILE A 469 32.38 -4.11 -14.72
C ILE A 469 32.04 -5.44 -14.06
N ASN A 470 32.89 -6.45 -14.25
CA ASN A 470 32.76 -7.72 -13.54
C ASN A 470 33.05 -7.51 -12.04
N ALA A 471 32.09 -7.82 -11.18
CA ALA A 471 32.20 -7.57 -9.75
C ALA A 471 33.25 -8.46 -9.03
N ARG A 472 33.68 -9.57 -9.66
CA ARG A 472 34.69 -10.50 -9.12
C ARG A 472 36.11 -10.21 -9.58
N THR A 473 36.28 -9.64 -10.77
CA THR A 473 37.62 -9.42 -11.35
C THR A 473 37.98 -7.94 -11.49
N GLY A 474 37.00 -7.03 -11.37
CA GLY A 474 37.19 -5.60 -11.61
C GLY A 474 37.43 -5.25 -13.08
N LEU A 475 37.25 -6.21 -14.00
CA LEU A 475 37.48 -5.99 -15.44
C LEU A 475 36.26 -5.34 -16.09
N VAL A 476 36.51 -4.32 -16.91
CA VAL A 476 35.51 -3.68 -17.77
C VAL A 476 35.08 -4.68 -18.85
N ILE A 477 33.79 -5.00 -18.87
CA ILE A 477 33.16 -5.93 -19.83
C ILE A 477 32.64 -5.14 -21.04
N GLU A 478 31.98 -4.02 -20.78
CA GLU A 478 31.36 -3.15 -21.77
C GLU A 478 31.56 -1.70 -21.31
N SER A 479 31.86 -0.79 -22.24
CA SER A 479 32.24 0.57 -21.92
C SER A 479 31.77 1.59 -22.90
#